data_AF-A0A2V8QNP0-F1
#
_entry.id   AF-A0A2V8QNP0-F1
#
_cell.length_a   1.000
_cell.length_b   1.000
_cell.length_c   1.000
_cell.angle_alpha   90.00
_cell.angle_beta   90.00
_cell.angle_gamma   90.00
#
_symmetry.space_group_name_H-M   'P 1'
#
loop_
_entity.id
_entity.type
_entity.pdbx_description
1 polymer ?
#
loop_
_entity_poly.entity_id
_entity_poly.type
_entity_poly.pdbx_seq_one_letter_code
_entity_poly.pdbx_strand_id
1 'polypeptide(L)'
;MQIKAIGCEPLQLRRVHLENSNTLDVYRRNGGYEALKKVLDGMSPDDVINEVKKSALRGRGGAGFPTGMKWGFVPKDSPKPKYVVCNADES
;
A
#
# COMPACT_ATOMS: atom_id res chain seq x y z
N MET A 1 -18.34 -6.12 15.36
CA MET A 1 -18.89 -6.70 14.13
C MET A 1 -17.74 -7.11 13.24
N GLN A 2 -17.41 -8.41 13.17
CA GLN A 2 -16.35 -8.88 12.26
C GLN A 2 -16.95 -8.98 10.85
N ILE A 3 -16.46 -8.15 9.92
CA ILE A 3 -16.76 -8.32 8.50
C ILE A 3 -15.98 -9.55 8.05
N LYS A 4 -16.62 -10.72 8.05
CA LYS A 4 -16.10 -11.93 7.40
C LYS A 4 -16.82 -12.08 6.06
N ALA A 5 -16.14 -11.75 4.97
CA ALA A 5 -16.51 -12.33 3.68
C ALA A 5 -16.33 -13.84 3.81
N ILE A 6 -17.33 -14.63 3.42
CA ILE A 6 -17.27 -16.10 3.50
C ILE A 6 -16.02 -16.57 2.72
N GLY A 7 -15.05 -17.14 3.43
CA GLY A 7 -13.86 -17.77 2.84
C GLY A 7 -12.64 -16.88 2.56
N CYS A 8 -12.64 -15.59 2.93
CA CYS A 8 -11.46 -14.73 2.76
C CYS A 8 -11.11 -13.94 4.02
N GLU A 9 -9.88 -14.12 4.52
CA GLU A 9 -9.31 -13.26 5.56
C GLU A 9 -9.07 -11.86 4.99
N PRO A 10 -9.49 -10.78 5.68
CA PRO A 10 -9.27 -9.42 5.21
C PRO A 10 -7.77 -9.13 5.15
N LEU A 11 -7.25 -8.63 4.03
CA LEU A 11 -5.83 -8.27 3.93
C LEU A 11 -5.56 -6.86 4.46
N GLN A 12 -6.28 -5.86 3.92
CA GLN A 12 -6.08 -4.44 4.26
C GLN A 12 -6.69 -4.07 5.61
N LEU A 13 -7.90 -4.56 5.90
CA LEU A 13 -8.67 -4.20 7.10
C LEU A 13 -8.40 -5.10 8.31
N ARG A 14 -7.47 -6.07 8.24
CA ARG A 14 -7.21 -7.03 9.34
C ARG A 14 -6.95 -6.42 10.72
N ARG A 15 -6.52 -5.16 10.78
CA ARG A 15 -6.17 -4.47 12.02
C ARG A 15 -7.21 -3.45 12.50
N VAL A 16 -8.25 -3.17 11.70
CA VAL A 16 -9.18 -2.06 11.98
C VAL A 16 -9.94 -2.22 13.29
N HIS A 17 -10.18 -3.47 13.71
CA HIS A 17 -10.93 -3.80 14.93
C HIS A 17 -10.06 -4.07 16.16
N LEU A 18 -8.74 -3.89 16.09
CA LEU A 18 -7.89 -3.99 17.26
C LEU A 18 -8.18 -2.80 18.19
N GLU A 19 -8.20 -3.06 19.50
CA GLU A 19 -8.27 -2.00 20.50
C GLU A 19 -7.06 -1.06 20.32
N ASN A 20 -7.30 0.26 20.36
CA ASN A 20 -6.26 1.29 20.15
C ASN A 20 -5.48 1.14 18.81
N SER A 21 -6.14 0.62 17.76
CA SER A 21 -5.54 0.39 16.43
C SER A 21 -4.95 1.64 15.76
N ASN A 22 -5.39 2.83 16.18
CA ASN A 22 -4.86 4.12 15.73
C ASN A 22 -3.49 4.48 16.34
N THR A 23 -3.03 3.75 17.37
CA THR A 23 -1.75 4.04 18.03
C THR A 23 -0.59 3.38 17.32
N LEU A 24 0.57 4.05 17.32
CA LEU A 24 1.80 3.50 16.72
C LEU A 24 2.25 2.20 17.40
N ASP A 25 2.07 2.10 18.71
CA ASP A 25 2.48 0.95 19.49
C ASP A 25 1.67 -0.30 19.11
N VAL A 26 0.33 -0.21 19.08
CA VAL A 26 -0.51 -1.31 18.60
C VAL A 26 -0.21 -1.64 17.14
N TYR A 27 -0.01 -0.62 16.28
CA TYR A 27 0.34 -0.85 14.88
C TYR A 27 1.63 -1.67 14.73
N ARG A 28 2.70 -1.28 15.45
CA ARG A 28 4.01 -1.95 15.43
C ARG A 28 3.96 -3.36 16.02
N ARG A 29 3.30 -3.56 17.17
CA ARG A 29 3.13 -4.88 17.80
C ARG A 29 2.40 -5.87 16.90
N ASN A 30 1.62 -5.38 15.93
CA ASN A 30 0.87 -6.19 14.97
C ASN A 30 1.51 -6.21 13.56
N GLY A 31 2.83 -6.03 13.46
CA GLY A 31 3.61 -6.12 12.21
C GLY A 31 3.50 -4.89 11.31
N GLY A 32 3.10 -3.74 11.86
CA GLY A 32 3.17 -2.45 11.17
C GLY A 32 4.61 -2.08 10.84
N TYR A 33 4.81 -1.40 9.70
CA TYR A 33 6.11 -0.99 9.16
C TYR A 33 7.11 -2.08 8.74
N GLU A 34 6.85 -3.38 8.96
CA GLU A 34 7.78 -4.45 8.56
C GLU A 34 8.10 -4.43 7.06
N ALA A 35 7.07 -4.24 6.22
CA ALA A 35 7.26 -4.10 4.78
C ALA A 35 8.03 -2.83 4.39
N LEU A 36 7.80 -1.72 5.10
CA LEU A 36 8.55 -0.47 4.88
C LEU A 36 10.03 -0.66 5.22
N LYS A 37 10.32 -1.31 6.35
CA LYS A 37 11.67 -1.65 6.76
C LYS A 37 12.37 -2.49 5.70
N LYS A 38 11.74 -3.59 5.23
CA LYS A 38 12.27 -4.43 4.14
C LYS A 38 12.62 -3.62 2.88
N VAL A 39 11.75 -2.68 2.49
CA VAL A 39 11.98 -1.85 1.31
C VAL A 39 13.18 -0.93 1.51
N LEU A 40 13.22 -0.21 2.64
CA LEU A 40 14.29 0.76 2.92
C LEU A 40 15.66 0.11 3.18
N ASP A 41 15.67 -1.12 3.71
CA ASP A 41 16.90 -1.82 4.08
C ASP A 41 17.65 -2.41 2.85
N GLY A 42 17.00 -2.54 1.69
CA GLY A 42 17.70 -3.17 0.57
C GLY A 42 16.97 -3.30 -0.77
N MET A 43 15.80 -2.68 -0.96
CA MET A 43 15.13 -2.70 -2.27
C MET A 43 15.42 -1.41 -3.04
N SER A 44 15.77 -1.56 -4.32
CA SER A 44 15.81 -0.40 -5.22
C SER A 44 14.38 0.07 -5.55
N PRO A 45 14.18 1.32 -6.01
CA PRO A 45 12.88 1.77 -6.51
C PRO A 45 12.30 0.86 -7.60
N ASP A 46 13.15 0.28 -8.44
CA ASP A 46 12.74 -0.64 -9.50
C ASP A 46 12.25 -1.97 -8.97
N ASP A 47 12.89 -2.51 -7.92
CA ASP A 47 12.43 -3.72 -7.25
C ASP A 47 11.04 -3.52 -6.66
N VAL A 48 10.79 -2.37 -6.03
CA VAL A 48 9.49 -2.02 -5.46
C VAL A 48 8.41 -1.92 -6.55
N ILE A 49 8.70 -1.22 -7.65
CA ILE A 49 7.77 -1.09 -8.78
C ILE A 49 7.46 -2.47 -9.37
N ASN A 50 8.47 -3.31 -9.54
CA ASN A 50 8.30 -4.66 -10.09
C ASN A 50 7.50 -5.57 -9.16
N GLU A 51 7.69 -5.47 -7.84
CA GLU A 51 6.89 -6.22 -6.87
C GLU A 51 5.41 -5.82 -6.93
N VAL A 52 5.11 -4.53 -7.05
CA VAL A 52 3.72 -4.06 -7.21
C VAL A 52 3.13 -4.46 -8.56
N LYS A 53 3.92 -4.49 -9.65
CA LYS A 53 3.47 -5.06 -10.93
C LYS A 53 3.12 -6.54 -10.79
N LYS A 54 3.97 -7.35 -10.15
CA LYS A 54 3.74 -8.79 -9.92
C LYS A 54 2.48 -9.05 -9.09
N SER A 55 2.17 -8.19 -8.12
CA SER A 55 0.96 -8.32 -7.30
C SER A 55 -0.36 -8.14 -8.07
N ALA A 56 -0.30 -7.63 -9.31
CA ALA A 56 -1.46 -7.25 -10.11
C ALA A 56 -2.41 -6.26 -9.40
N LEU A 57 -1.91 -5.44 -8.48
CA LEU A 57 -2.70 -4.43 -7.80
C LEU A 57 -3.31 -3.45 -8.81
N ARG A 58 -4.63 -3.30 -8.76
CA ARG A 58 -5.40 -2.34 -9.55
C ARG A 58 -5.82 -1.16 -8.69
N GLY A 59 -5.96 0.01 -9.31
CA GLY A 59 -6.50 1.21 -8.67
C GLY A 59 -7.90 0.96 -8.10
N ARG A 60 -8.10 1.31 -6.83
CA ARG A 60 -9.35 1.03 -6.09
C ARG A 60 -10.38 2.16 -6.15
N GLY A 61 -10.06 3.32 -6.74
CA GLY A 61 -11.01 4.40 -6.98
C GLY A 61 -11.90 4.23 -8.22
N GLY A 62 -12.26 3.00 -8.59
CA GLY A 62 -13.16 2.71 -9.73
C GLY A 62 -12.48 2.35 -11.05
N ALA A 63 -11.56 3.18 -11.56
CA ALA A 63 -10.99 3.00 -12.91
C ALA A 63 -10.18 1.70 -13.12
N GLY A 64 -9.68 1.08 -12.04
CA GLY A 64 -9.01 -0.22 -12.12
C GLY A 64 -7.69 -0.23 -12.91
N PHE A 65 -7.02 0.91 -13.10
CA PHE A 65 -5.73 0.96 -13.80
C PHE A 65 -4.64 0.21 -13.03
N PRO A 66 -3.72 -0.56 -13.68
CA PRO A 66 -2.66 -1.29 -12.97
C PRO A 66 -1.69 -0.35 -12.23
N THR A 67 -1.61 -0.47 -10.91
CA THR A 67 -0.84 0.47 -10.05
C THR A 67 0.65 0.44 -10.36
N GLY A 68 1.25 -0.75 -10.50
CA GLY A 68 2.69 -0.86 -10.79
C GLY A 68 3.08 -0.31 -12.17
N MET A 69 2.16 -0.36 -13.15
CA MET A 69 2.37 0.30 -14.46
C MET A 69 2.33 1.82 -14.31
N LYS A 70 1.34 2.36 -13.59
CA LYS A 70 1.22 3.80 -13.33
C LYS A 70 2.49 4.36 -12.67
N TRP A 71 3.05 3.66 -11.70
CA TRP A 71 4.29 4.07 -11.03
C TRP A 71 5.48 4.13 -11.99
N GLY A 72 5.57 3.20 -12.94
CA GLY A 72 6.63 3.17 -13.94
C GLY A 72 6.59 4.31 -14.96
N PHE A 73 5.48 5.04 -15.09
CA PHE A 73 5.38 6.20 -15.97
C PHE A 73 5.98 7.48 -15.38
N VAL A 74 6.22 7.51 -14.07
CA VAL A 74 6.86 8.67 -13.43
C VAL A 74 8.33 8.72 -13.86
N PRO A 75 8.82 9.82 -14.49
CA PRO A 75 10.20 9.88 -14.95
C PRO A 75 11.19 9.71 -13.80
N LYS A 76 12.17 8.81 -13.96
CA LYS A 76 13.18 8.53 -12.93
C LYS A 76 14.13 9.71 -12.74
N ASP A 77 14.60 10.28 -13.85
CA ASP A 77 15.66 11.29 -13.88
C ASP A 77 15.14 12.72 -14.02
N SER A 78 13.86 12.95 -13.70
CA SER A 78 13.29 14.30 -13.72
C SER A 78 13.96 15.18 -12.65
N PRO A 79 14.45 16.39 -13.00
CA PRO A 79 14.99 17.34 -12.02
C PRO A 79 13.90 17.99 -11.16
N LYS A 80 12.62 17.82 -11.52
CA LYS A 80 11.47 18.35 -10.80
C LYS A 80 11.13 17.47 -9.58
N PRO A 81 10.60 18.06 -8.49
CA PRO A 81 10.08 17.28 -7.37
C PRO A 81 8.98 16.33 -7.82
N LYS A 82 8.91 15.17 -7.14
CA LYS A 82 7.88 14.16 -7.34
C LYS A 82 6.92 14.21 -6.16
N TYR A 83 5.64 14.06 -6.45
CA TYR A 83 4.58 14.11 -5.44
C TYR A 83 3.83 12.78 -5.39
N VAL A 84 3.46 12.38 -4.17
CA VAL A 84 2.53 11.28 -3.93
C VAL A 84 1.26 11.88 -3.38
N VAL A 85 0.15 11.68 -4.09
CA VAL A 85 -1.16 12.20 -3.69
C VAL A 85 -2.07 11.03 -3.34
N CYS A 86 -2.54 11.01 -2.09
CA CYS A 86 -3.63 10.14 -1.68
C CYS A 86 -4.95 10.86 -2.00
N ASN A 87 -5.75 10.32 -2.92
CA ASN A 87 -7.11 10.81 -3.08
C ASN A 87 -7.98 10.16 -1.99
N ALA A 88 -8.35 10.95 -0.99
CA ALA A 88 -9.23 10.55 0.12
C ALA A 88 -10.62 11.21 0.03
N ASP A 89 -10.94 11.83 -1.11
CA ASP A 89 -12.30 12.29 -1.40
C ASP A 89 -13.17 11.08 -1.74
N GLU A 90 -14.05 10.72 -0.81
CA GLU A 90 -15.04 9.64 -0.91
C GLU A 90 -16.43 10.28 -0.70
N SER A 91 -17.00 10.79 -1.80
CA SER A 91 -18.31 11.48 -1.87
C SER A 91 -19.48 10.52 -2.12
#